data_AF-B7ZWW6-F1
#
_entry.id   AF-B7ZWW6-F1
#
_cell.length_a   1.000
_cell.length_b   1.000
_cell.length_c   1.000
_cell.angle_alpha   90.00
_cell.angle_beta   90.00
_cell.angle_gamma   90.00
#
_symmetry.space_group_name_H-M   'P 1'
#
loop_
_entity.id
_entity.type
_entity.pdbx_description
1 polymer ?
#
loop_
_entity_poly.entity_id
_entity_poly.type
_entity_poly.pdbx_seq_one_letter_code
_entity_poly.pdbx_strand_id
1 'polypeptide(L)'
;MVSLMIFDECHHATGNHPYTRIMKEFYHGSEHKPNVFGMTASPIIRKGVSSDLDCKNQLSELENILDSKIHSVVDREEIELCVPSAKEVNRYYEPRTVSFDDLSEELEILCSKYDGLIIQLHNRSTNQYKDADEITKESRKRLSNSLAKICYCLEDAGLLCASEATKICIERGQRKGWLKGGSDTTDQQSGQNGPILFAEISMLHMEFFQEVLDIIGKRVQQQQGIDALLNSERGCVEAKNMGYISPKLYELMQVFLSFSDPDNVRCLIA
;
A
#
# COMPACT_ATOMS: atom_id res chain seq x y z
N MET A 1 -38.43 -24.01 -19.92
CA MET A 1 -38.20 -24.54 -18.56
C MET A 1 -36.71 -24.52 -18.31
N VAL A 2 -36.25 -23.85 -17.25
CA VAL A 2 -34.83 -23.87 -16.87
C VAL A 2 -34.59 -25.12 -16.01
N SER A 3 -33.55 -25.88 -16.31
CA SER A 3 -33.22 -27.14 -15.62
C SER A 3 -32.01 -27.03 -14.69
N LEU A 4 -31.15 -26.02 -14.89
CA LEU A 4 -29.92 -25.81 -14.14
C LEU A 4 -29.66 -24.33 -13.93
N MET A 5 -29.28 -23.94 -12.71
CA MET A 5 -28.79 -22.62 -12.35
C MET A 5 -27.34 -22.75 -11.89
N ILE A 6 -26.45 -21.96 -12.50
CA ILE A 6 -25.02 -21.94 -12.18
C ILE A 6 -24.68 -20.62 -11.50
N PHE A 7 -24.07 -20.69 -10.31
CA PHE A 7 -23.56 -19.53 -9.59
C PHE A 7 -22.04 -19.55 -9.57
N ASP A 8 -21.43 -18.59 -10.27
CA ASP A 8 -20.00 -18.33 -10.12
C ASP A 8 -19.75 -17.42 -8.91
N GLU A 9 -18.66 -17.68 -8.20
CA GLU A 9 -18.39 -17.15 -6.86
C GLU A 9 -19.58 -17.26 -5.90
N CYS A 10 -20.11 -18.47 -5.79
CA CYS A 10 -21.35 -18.74 -5.06
C CYS A 10 -21.27 -18.38 -3.57
N HIS A 11 -20.07 -18.27 -2.99
CA HIS A 11 -19.88 -17.77 -1.62
C HIS A 11 -20.49 -16.38 -1.42
N HIS A 12 -20.66 -15.56 -2.45
CA HIS A 12 -21.36 -14.28 -2.32
C HIS A 12 -22.85 -14.39 -1.94
N ALA A 13 -23.46 -15.57 -2.00
CA ALA A 13 -24.87 -15.79 -1.66
C ALA A 13 -25.17 -15.69 -0.15
N THR A 14 -24.82 -14.56 0.49
CA THR A 14 -25.17 -14.23 1.87
C THR A 14 -25.74 -12.82 2.01
N GLY A 15 -26.42 -12.58 3.15
CA GLY A 15 -27.00 -11.27 3.46
C GLY A 15 -27.98 -10.79 2.39
N ASN A 16 -27.74 -9.59 1.85
CA ASN A 16 -28.59 -8.93 0.85
C ASN A 16 -28.03 -9.03 -0.59
N HIS A 17 -27.07 -9.93 -0.83
CA HIS A 17 -26.50 -10.12 -2.17
C HIS A 17 -27.58 -10.55 -3.19
N PRO A 18 -27.50 -10.12 -4.46
CA PRO A 18 -28.45 -10.52 -5.50
C PRO A 18 -28.67 -12.04 -5.59
N TYR A 19 -27.63 -12.86 -5.41
CA TYR A 19 -27.78 -14.32 -5.38
C TYR A 19 -28.70 -14.79 -4.26
N THR A 20 -28.55 -14.27 -3.05
CA THR A 20 -29.44 -14.61 -1.93
C THR A 20 -30.87 -14.19 -2.22
N ARG A 21 -31.07 -13.04 -2.85
CA ARG A 21 -32.40 -12.55 -3.25
C ARG A 21 -33.03 -13.43 -4.31
N ILE A 22 -32.28 -13.82 -5.35
CA ILE A 22 -32.73 -14.78 -6.37
C ILE A 22 -33.21 -16.07 -5.71
N MET A 23 -32.42 -16.61 -4.79
CA MET A 23 -32.78 -17.86 -4.11
C MET A 23 -34.01 -17.69 -3.21
N LYS A 24 -34.03 -16.68 -2.35
CA LYS A 24 -35.11 -16.47 -1.36
C LYS A 24 -36.43 -16.02 -1.99
N GLU A 25 -36.38 -15.09 -2.94
CA GLU A 25 -37.58 -14.46 -3.51
C GLU A 25 -38.19 -15.32 -4.63
N PHE A 26 -37.38 -16.07 -5.39
CA PHE A 26 -37.86 -16.76 -6.61
C PHE A 26 -37.66 -18.27 -6.61
N TYR A 27 -36.60 -18.80 -6.02
CA TYR A 27 -36.31 -20.24 -6.08
C TYR A 27 -37.02 -21.04 -4.97
N HIS A 28 -36.88 -20.62 -3.70
CA HIS A 28 -37.32 -21.42 -2.54
C HIS A 28 -38.82 -21.67 -2.51
N GLY A 29 -39.61 -20.69 -2.95
CA GLY A 29 -41.07 -20.77 -3.07
C GLY A 29 -41.60 -21.28 -4.41
N SER A 30 -40.73 -21.64 -5.36
CA SER A 30 -41.15 -22.16 -6.66
C SER A 30 -41.53 -23.63 -6.59
N GLU A 31 -42.58 -24.02 -7.31
CA GLU A 31 -42.92 -25.43 -7.57
C GLU A 31 -41.89 -26.11 -8.48
N HIS A 32 -41.30 -25.34 -9.40
CA HIS A 32 -40.26 -25.81 -10.33
C HIS A 32 -38.89 -25.31 -9.89
N LYS A 33 -38.08 -26.21 -9.32
CA LYS A 33 -36.73 -25.92 -8.82
C LYS A 33 -35.69 -26.50 -9.77
N PRO A 34 -34.99 -25.68 -10.58
CA PRO A 34 -33.85 -26.16 -11.36
C PRO A 34 -32.75 -26.65 -10.43
N ASN A 35 -31.91 -27.59 -10.87
CA ASN A 35 -30.74 -27.98 -10.09
C ASN A 35 -29.81 -26.77 -9.90
N VAL A 36 -29.15 -26.66 -8.75
CA VAL A 36 -28.22 -25.57 -8.45
C VAL A 36 -26.80 -26.11 -8.44
N PHE A 37 -25.90 -25.44 -9.18
CA PHE A 37 -24.47 -25.73 -9.19
C PHE A 37 -23.69 -24.45 -8.87
N GLY A 38 -23.07 -24.40 -7.69
CA GLY A 38 -22.24 -23.29 -7.25
C GLY A 38 -20.76 -23.61 -7.39
N MET A 39 -19.98 -22.69 -7.93
CA MET A 39 -18.53 -22.77 -7.95
C MET A 39 -17.93 -21.63 -7.12
N THR A 40 -16.89 -21.94 -6.35
CA THR A 40 -16.07 -20.94 -5.69
C THR A 40 -14.74 -21.55 -5.25
N ALA A 41 -13.69 -20.72 -5.22
CA ALA A 41 -12.39 -21.11 -4.68
C ALA A 41 -12.42 -21.32 -3.15
N SER A 42 -13.27 -20.57 -2.43
CA SER A 42 -13.44 -20.67 -0.98
C SER A 42 -14.91 -20.47 -0.59
N PRO A 43 -15.55 -21.44 0.07
CA PRO A 43 -16.93 -21.31 0.52
C PRO A 43 -17.09 -20.40 1.76
N ILE A 44 -15.98 -19.96 2.37
CA ILE A 44 -15.98 -19.13 3.58
C ILE A 44 -15.78 -17.66 3.18
N ILE A 45 -16.72 -16.82 3.62
CA ILE A 45 -16.86 -15.44 3.17
C ILE A 45 -16.27 -14.45 4.17
N ARG A 46 -16.38 -14.76 5.47
CA ARG A 46 -16.00 -13.81 6.52
C ARG A 46 -14.52 -13.94 6.86
N LYS A 47 -13.79 -12.83 6.75
CA LYS A 47 -12.50 -12.66 7.43
C LYS A 47 -12.73 -12.79 8.94
N GLY A 48 -11.91 -13.59 9.62
CA GLY A 48 -11.99 -13.80 11.07
C GLY A 48 -12.95 -14.90 11.51
N VAL A 49 -12.87 -16.09 10.89
CA VAL A 49 -13.42 -17.30 11.50
C VAL A 49 -12.70 -17.51 12.83
N SER A 50 -13.39 -17.25 13.94
CA SER A 50 -12.84 -17.35 15.29
C SER A 50 -12.85 -18.77 15.85
N SER A 51 -13.59 -19.68 15.22
CA SER A 51 -13.71 -21.07 15.65
C SER A 51 -14.20 -22.00 14.54
N ASP A 52 -13.95 -23.30 14.70
CA ASP A 52 -14.49 -24.36 13.83
C ASP A 52 -16.03 -24.35 13.78
N LEU A 53 -16.68 -23.89 14.85
CA LEU A 53 -18.14 -23.79 14.93
C LEU A 53 -18.65 -22.67 14.01
N ASP A 54 -17.97 -21.52 13.98
CA ASP A 54 -18.32 -20.40 13.10
C ASP A 54 -18.17 -20.80 11.63
N CYS A 55 -17.14 -21.59 11.30
CA CYS A 55 -16.94 -22.16 9.97
C CYS A 55 -18.12 -23.04 9.55
N LYS A 56 -18.49 -24.02 10.38
CA LYS A 56 -19.61 -24.93 10.11
C LYS A 56 -20.93 -24.19 9.93
N ASN A 57 -21.18 -23.16 10.73
CA ASN A 57 -22.38 -22.35 10.63
C ASN A 57 -22.45 -21.60 9.28
N GLN A 58 -21.34 -21.01 8.83
CA GLN A 58 -21.29 -20.32 7.53
C GLN A 58 -21.48 -21.27 6.35
N LEU A 59 -20.83 -22.44 6.39
CA LEU A 59 -21.02 -23.46 5.36
C LEU A 59 -22.48 -23.91 5.31
N SER A 60 -23.09 -24.18 6.47
CA SER A 60 -24.51 -24.58 6.56
C SER A 60 -25.45 -23.49 6.05
N GLU A 61 -25.18 -22.22 6.35
CA GLU A 61 -25.97 -21.08 5.85
C GLU A 61 -25.92 -21.03 4.33
N LEU A 62 -24.73 -21.18 3.74
CA LEU A 62 -24.56 -21.16 2.28
C LEU A 62 -25.28 -22.34 1.61
N GLU A 63 -25.15 -23.55 2.16
CA GLU A 63 -25.88 -24.74 1.70
C GLU A 63 -27.39 -24.52 1.73
N ASN A 64 -27.91 -23.95 2.81
CA ASN A 64 -29.34 -23.68 2.97
C ASN A 64 -29.85 -22.61 2.01
N ILE A 65 -29.07 -21.54 1.76
CA ILE A 65 -29.46 -20.49 0.82
C ILE A 65 -29.47 -21.02 -0.61
N LEU A 66 -28.43 -21.74 -1.02
CA LEU A 66 -28.29 -22.26 -2.38
C LEU A 66 -29.04 -23.58 -2.62
N ASP A 67 -29.65 -24.17 -1.59
CA ASP A 67 -30.30 -25.49 -1.65
C ASP A 67 -29.39 -26.55 -2.30
N SER A 68 -28.14 -26.58 -1.83
CA SER A 68 -27.07 -27.40 -2.41
C SER A 68 -26.13 -27.92 -1.32
N LYS A 69 -25.23 -28.84 -1.68
CA LYS A 69 -24.22 -29.39 -0.79
C LYS A 69 -22.82 -28.98 -1.23
N ILE A 70 -22.01 -28.54 -0.28
CA ILE A 70 -20.63 -28.14 -0.55
C ILE A 70 -19.80 -29.41 -0.68
N HIS A 71 -19.14 -29.56 -1.83
CA HIS A 71 -18.20 -30.64 -2.07
C HIS A 71 -16.82 -30.05 -2.30
N SER A 72 -15.88 -30.32 -1.40
CA SER A 72 -14.47 -29.95 -1.57
C SER A 72 -13.69 -31.16 -2.06
N VAL A 73 -12.77 -30.92 -3.00
CA VAL A 73 -11.84 -31.95 -3.46
C VAL A 73 -10.98 -32.41 -2.27
N VAL A 74 -11.13 -33.68 -1.89
CA VAL A 74 -10.43 -34.28 -0.74
C VAL A 74 -8.99 -34.66 -1.11
N ASP A 75 -8.81 -35.20 -2.32
CA ASP A 75 -7.50 -35.58 -2.84
C ASP A 75 -6.99 -34.50 -3.79
N ARG A 76 -5.97 -33.77 -3.35
CA ARG A 76 -5.33 -32.72 -4.13
C ARG A 76 -4.11 -33.21 -4.91
N GLU A 77 -3.73 -34.49 -4.82
CA GLU A 77 -2.51 -34.99 -5.48
C GLU A 77 -2.53 -34.77 -7.00
N GLU A 78 -3.65 -35.07 -7.66
CA GLU A 78 -3.83 -34.83 -9.10
C GLU A 78 -3.84 -33.33 -9.45
N ILE A 79 -4.42 -32.49 -8.57
CA ILE A 79 -4.45 -31.04 -8.75
C ILE A 79 -3.06 -30.45 -8.60
N GLU A 80 -2.29 -30.86 -7.59
CA GLU A 80 -0.93 -30.38 -7.34
C GLU A 80 0.04 -30.73 -8.48
N LEU A 81 -0.20 -31.82 -9.21
CA LEU A 81 0.56 -32.16 -10.44
C LEU A 81 0.34 -31.16 -11.58
N CYS A 82 -0.86 -30.56 -11.66
CA CYS A 82 -1.24 -29.65 -12.73
C CYS A 82 -1.10 -28.17 -12.35
N VAL A 83 -1.39 -27.85 -11.08
CA VAL A 83 -1.43 -26.51 -10.49
C VAL A 83 -0.86 -26.60 -9.07
N PRO A 84 0.48 -26.61 -8.93
CA PRO A 84 1.11 -26.71 -7.62
C PRO A 84 0.81 -25.47 -6.77
N SER A 85 0.43 -25.69 -5.52
CA SER A 85 0.21 -24.63 -4.55
C SER A 85 1.54 -23.95 -4.20
N ALA A 86 1.51 -22.63 -4.07
CA ALA A 86 2.67 -21.88 -3.60
C ALA A 86 3.03 -22.30 -2.17
N LYS A 87 4.30 -22.63 -1.94
CA LYS A 87 4.80 -22.94 -0.60
C LYS A 87 5.00 -21.64 0.18
N GLU A 88 4.16 -21.42 1.19
CA GLU A 88 4.35 -20.33 2.13
C GLU A 88 5.55 -20.61 3.05
N VAL A 89 6.46 -19.65 3.14
CA VAL A 89 7.65 -19.76 4.00
C VAL A 89 7.79 -18.48 4.80
N ASN A 90 7.67 -18.60 6.12
CA ASN A 90 7.95 -17.51 7.04
C ASN A 90 9.45 -17.24 7.09
N ARG A 91 9.85 -15.99 6.88
CA ARG A 91 11.22 -15.51 7.05
C ARG A 91 11.29 -14.63 8.28
N TYR A 92 12.25 -14.93 9.15
CA TYR A 92 12.49 -14.21 10.38
C TYR A 92 13.77 -13.40 10.22
N TYR A 93 13.76 -12.17 10.73
CA TYR A 93 14.89 -11.27 10.72
C TYR A 93 15.16 -10.75 12.13
N GLU A 94 16.40 -10.34 12.37
CA GLU A 94 16.81 -9.75 13.64
C GLU A 94 16.12 -8.39 13.86
N PRO A 95 15.84 -8.01 15.12
CA PRO A 95 15.39 -6.65 15.43
C PRO A 95 16.38 -5.59 14.94
N ARG A 96 15.90 -4.37 14.70
CA ARG A 96 16.76 -3.24 14.35
C ARG A 96 17.80 -3.00 15.46
N THR A 97 19.05 -2.81 15.05
CA THR A 97 20.19 -2.50 15.93
C THR A 97 20.54 -1.02 15.95
N VAL A 98 20.12 -0.27 14.93
CA VAL A 98 20.34 1.17 14.78
C VAL A 98 19.01 1.90 14.97
N SER A 99 19.01 2.92 15.82
CA SER A 99 17.89 3.86 15.98
C SER A 99 18.16 5.11 15.14
N PHE A 100 17.10 5.66 14.55
CA PHE A 100 17.09 6.93 13.85
C PHE A 100 16.14 7.94 14.51
N ASP A 101 15.93 7.82 15.83
CA ASP A 101 15.05 8.71 16.59
C ASP A 101 15.52 10.16 16.49
N ASP A 102 16.84 10.40 16.57
CA ASP A 102 17.44 11.73 16.45
C ASP A 102 17.23 12.36 15.06
N LEU A 103 17.40 11.55 14.02
CA LEU A 103 17.17 11.97 12.64
C LEU A 103 15.67 12.21 12.40
N SER A 104 14.80 11.36 12.93
CA SER A 104 13.35 11.53 12.81
C SER A 104 12.88 12.82 13.48
N GLU A 105 13.39 13.12 14.68
CA GLU A 105 13.12 14.37 15.39
C GLU A 105 13.62 15.58 14.59
N GLU A 106 14.83 15.52 14.01
CA GLU A 106 15.38 16.57 13.14
C GLU A 106 14.48 16.84 11.92
N LEU A 107 13.96 15.79 11.28
CA LEU A 107 13.05 15.92 10.15
C LEU A 107 11.66 16.47 10.55
N GLU A 108 11.15 16.11 11.73
CA GLU A 108 9.90 16.65 12.27
C GLU A 108 10.00 18.15 12.62
N ILE A 109 11.14 18.57 13.18
CA ILE A 109 11.45 19.98 13.41
C ILE A 109 11.47 20.73 12.07
N LEU A 110 12.12 20.15 11.05
CA LEU A 110 12.14 20.72 9.70
C LEU A 110 10.73 20.85 9.12
N CYS A 111 9.88 19.83 9.28
CA CYS A 111 8.49 19.88 8.81
C CYS A 111 7.71 20.98 9.53
N SER A 112 7.93 21.17 10.82
CA SER A 112 7.29 22.23 11.61
C SER A 112 7.72 23.64 11.16
N LYS A 113 9.00 23.81 10.80
CA LYS A 113 9.52 25.05 10.19
C LYS A 113 8.77 25.37 8.89
N TYR A 114 8.65 24.41 7.97
CA TYR A 114 7.97 24.62 6.70
C TYR A 114 6.46 24.75 6.82
N ASP A 115 5.85 24.05 7.78
CA ASP A 115 4.44 24.22 8.14
C ASP A 115 4.15 25.67 8.58
N GLY A 116 5.03 26.24 9.40
CA GLY A 116 4.98 27.65 9.80
C GLY A 116 5.13 28.62 8.63
N LEU A 117 6.04 28.35 7.69
CA LEU A 117 6.21 29.17 6.48
C LEU A 117 4.97 29.15 5.58
N ILE A 118 4.34 27.98 5.41
CA ILE A 118 3.10 27.82 4.67
C ILE A 118 1.96 28.64 5.32
N ILE A 119 1.85 28.62 6.65
CA ILE A 119 0.86 29.44 7.39
C ILE A 119 1.14 30.93 7.23
N GLN A 120 2.40 31.36 7.31
CA GLN A 120 2.78 32.77 7.12
C GLN A 120 2.45 33.26 5.71
N LEU A 121 2.72 32.42 4.70
CA LEU A 121 2.38 32.70 3.31
C LEU A 121 0.87 32.80 3.13
N HIS A 122 0.13 31.85 3.70
CA HIS A 122 -1.33 31.88 3.72
C HIS A 122 -1.85 33.21 4.29
N ASN A 123 -1.40 33.62 5.48
CA ASN A 123 -1.83 34.85 6.15
C ASN A 123 -1.56 36.13 5.34
N ARG A 124 -0.51 36.15 4.51
CA ARG A 124 -0.23 37.27 3.58
C ARG A 124 -1.21 37.30 2.41
N SER A 125 -1.80 36.16 2.09
CA SER A 125 -2.67 35.93 0.92
C SER A 125 -4.17 35.84 1.23
N THR A 126 -4.57 35.66 2.49
CA THR A 126 -5.95 35.34 2.93
C THR A 126 -7.01 36.34 2.43
N ASN A 127 -6.63 37.59 2.16
CA ASN A 127 -7.55 38.62 1.64
C ASN A 127 -7.79 38.52 0.11
N GLN A 128 -7.15 37.59 -0.60
CA GLN A 128 -7.15 37.56 -2.07
C GLN A 128 -7.84 36.33 -2.69
N TYR A 129 -8.12 35.26 -1.94
CA TYR A 129 -8.61 33.99 -2.50
C TYR A 129 -9.66 33.32 -1.63
N LYS A 130 -10.76 32.85 -2.23
CA LYS A 130 -11.84 32.14 -1.52
C LYS A 130 -11.43 30.73 -1.07
N ASP A 131 -10.49 30.09 -1.78
CA ASP A 131 -10.10 28.70 -1.55
C ASP A 131 -8.73 28.57 -0.86
N ALA A 132 -8.13 29.68 -0.41
CA ALA A 132 -6.79 29.68 0.19
C ALA A 132 -6.69 28.80 1.45
N ASP A 133 -7.74 28.76 2.27
CA ASP A 133 -7.79 27.93 3.48
C ASP A 133 -7.71 26.44 3.13
N GLU A 134 -8.48 26.00 2.12
CA GLU A 134 -8.52 24.61 1.69
C GLU A 134 -7.19 24.19 1.05
N ILE A 135 -6.63 25.02 0.18
CA ILE A 135 -5.32 24.80 -0.46
C ILE A 135 -4.23 24.65 0.62
N THR A 136 -4.19 25.55 1.58
CA THR A 136 -3.19 25.55 2.65
C THR A 136 -3.33 24.30 3.52
N LYS A 137 -4.57 23.96 3.91
CA LYS A 137 -4.86 22.76 4.70
C LYS A 137 -4.43 21.48 3.98
N GLU A 138 -4.76 21.34 2.70
CA GLU A 138 -4.37 20.18 1.90
C GLU A 138 -2.86 20.12 1.71
N SER A 139 -2.18 21.26 1.52
CA SER A 139 -0.73 21.31 1.39
C SER A 139 -0.01 20.82 2.65
N ARG A 140 -0.41 21.34 3.82
CA ARG A 140 0.15 20.94 5.12
C ARG A 140 -0.04 19.45 5.38
N LYS A 141 -1.25 18.94 5.08
CA LYS A 141 -1.56 17.52 5.18
C LYS A 141 -0.66 16.68 4.27
N ARG A 142 -0.42 17.12 3.04
CA ARG A 142 0.49 16.43 2.11
C ARG A 142 1.94 16.43 2.59
N LEU A 143 2.41 17.54 3.13
CA LEU A 143 3.76 17.67 3.68
C LEU A 143 3.98 16.64 4.79
N SER A 144 3.11 16.66 5.81
CA SER A 144 3.14 15.75 6.95
C SER A 144 3.01 14.27 6.52
N ASN A 145 2.06 13.95 5.63
CA ASN A 145 1.91 12.59 5.11
C ASN A 145 3.12 12.09 4.33
N SER A 146 3.83 12.98 3.64
CA SER A 146 5.02 12.61 2.88
C SER A 146 6.20 12.38 3.81
N LEU A 147 6.38 13.23 4.82
CA LEU A 147 7.39 13.00 5.86
C LEU A 147 7.13 11.70 6.59
N ALA A 148 5.89 11.42 7.01
CA ALA A 148 5.55 10.17 7.70
C ALA A 148 5.95 8.92 6.87
N LYS A 149 5.82 8.97 5.55
CA LYS A 149 6.27 7.90 4.65
C LYS A 149 7.79 7.79 4.57
N ILE A 150 8.50 8.91 4.60
CA ILE A 150 9.97 8.94 4.61
C ILE A 150 10.49 8.37 5.94
N CYS A 151 9.94 8.80 7.08
CA CYS A 151 10.27 8.22 8.39
C CYS A 151 9.90 6.74 8.48
N TYR A 152 8.77 6.33 7.89
CA TYR A 152 8.44 4.90 7.78
C TYR A 152 9.48 4.13 6.95
N CYS A 153 10.04 4.70 5.88
CA CYS A 153 11.11 4.05 5.13
C CYS A 153 12.41 3.98 5.93
N LEU A 154 12.70 5.00 6.74
CA LEU A 154 13.92 5.13 7.55
C LEU A 154 14.05 3.99 8.59
N GLU A 155 13.24 4.01 9.64
CA GLU A 155 12.13 3.08 9.72
C GLU A 155 12.37 1.60 9.33
N ASP A 156 11.44 1.13 8.50
CA ASP A 156 11.24 -0.24 8.09
C ASP A 156 12.29 -0.76 7.10
N ALA A 157 12.92 0.12 6.32
CA ALA A 157 13.75 -0.26 5.19
C ALA A 157 15.21 0.24 5.28
N GLY A 158 15.50 1.28 6.06
CA GLY A 158 16.84 1.82 6.29
C GLY A 158 17.10 3.15 5.59
N LEU A 159 18.28 3.72 5.88
CA LEU A 159 18.67 5.08 5.48
C LEU A 159 18.69 5.29 3.96
N LEU A 160 19.13 4.29 3.18
CA LEU A 160 19.17 4.38 1.72
C LEU A 160 17.75 4.44 1.12
N CYS A 161 16.83 3.64 1.66
CA CYS A 161 15.44 3.64 1.22
C CYS A 161 14.72 4.94 1.60
N ALA A 162 15.03 5.54 2.74
CA ALA A 162 14.52 6.87 3.09
C ALA A 162 15.01 7.95 2.13
N SER A 163 16.29 7.92 1.76
CA SER A 163 16.85 8.82 0.74
C SER A 163 16.14 8.67 -0.60
N GLU A 164 15.93 7.43 -1.05
CA GLU A 164 15.26 7.14 -2.31
C GLU A 164 13.77 7.53 -2.27
N ALA A 165 13.09 7.30 -1.15
CA ALA A 165 11.71 7.74 -0.93
C ALA A 165 11.60 9.28 -1.04
N THR A 166 12.57 10.03 -0.50
CA THR A 166 12.62 11.49 -0.65
C THR A 166 12.79 11.91 -2.11
N LYS A 167 13.69 11.26 -2.87
CA LYS A 167 13.84 11.53 -4.32
C LYS A 167 12.55 11.27 -5.08
N ILE A 168 11.86 10.17 -4.79
CA ILE A 168 10.56 9.84 -5.40
C ILE A 168 9.51 10.93 -5.08
N CYS A 169 9.51 11.48 -3.86
CA CYS A 169 8.65 12.61 -3.50
C CYS A 169 8.95 13.83 -4.37
N ILE A 170 10.22 14.19 -4.54
CA ILE A 170 10.67 15.30 -5.39
C ILE A 170 10.21 15.09 -6.84
N GLU A 171 10.49 13.92 -7.43
CA GLU A 171 10.10 13.61 -8.80
C GLU A 171 8.58 13.66 -9.01
N ARG A 172 7.81 13.14 -8.04
CA ARG A 172 6.34 13.16 -8.11
C ARG A 172 5.81 14.58 -8.08
N GLY A 173 6.37 15.44 -7.22
CA GLY A 173 6.02 16.85 -7.15
C GLY A 173 6.33 17.59 -8.44
N GLN A 174 7.49 17.35 -9.06
CA GLN A 174 7.87 17.93 -10.34
C GLN A 174 6.96 17.47 -11.50
N ARG A 175 6.58 16.18 -11.55
CA ARG A 175 5.76 15.63 -12.64
C ARG A 175 4.28 16.00 -12.54
N LYS A 176 3.70 15.92 -11.34
CA LYS A 176 2.24 16.03 -11.14
C LYS A 176 1.79 17.34 -10.51
N GLY A 177 2.72 18.18 -10.05
CA GLY A 177 2.44 19.30 -9.17
C GLY A 177 2.24 18.85 -7.73
N TRP A 178 2.65 19.68 -6.78
CA TRP A 178 2.57 19.40 -5.33
C TRP A 178 1.14 19.42 -4.79
N LEU A 179 0.28 20.13 -5.50
CA LEU A 179 -1.13 20.32 -5.22
C LEU A 179 -1.87 19.96 -6.53
N LYS A 180 -2.47 18.79 -6.62
CA LYS A 180 -3.43 18.54 -7.70
C LYS A 180 -4.78 18.88 -7.11
N GLY A 181 -5.42 19.92 -7.64
CA GLY A 181 -6.85 20.13 -7.46
C GLY A 181 -7.54 18.87 -7.95
N GLY A 182 -8.34 18.25 -7.08
CA GLY A 182 -9.19 17.15 -7.48
C GLY A 182 -10.26 17.68 -8.40
N SER A 183 -9.98 17.73 -9.70
CA SER A 183 -11.00 17.55 -10.73
C SER A 183 -10.36 17.43 -12.12
N ASP A 184 -10.66 16.31 -12.78
CA ASP A 184 -10.91 16.33 -14.21
C ASP A 184 -12.19 17.15 -14.44
N THR A 185 -12.09 18.48 -14.38
CA THR A 185 -13.12 19.37 -14.91
C THR A 185 -12.43 20.48 -15.68
N THR A 186 -12.63 20.43 -16.98
CA THR A 186 -12.65 21.60 -17.85
C THR A 186 -13.47 22.72 -17.21
N ASP A 187 -12.81 23.60 -16.46
CA ASP A 187 -13.32 24.93 -16.18
C ASP A 187 -12.14 25.90 -16.10
N GLN A 188 -11.86 26.48 -17.25
CA GLN A 188 -11.06 27.69 -17.39
C GLN A 188 -11.83 28.85 -16.74
N GLN A 189 -11.76 28.98 -15.41
CA GLN A 189 -12.17 30.22 -14.72
C GLN A 189 -11.64 30.31 -13.28
N SER A 190 -10.36 30.03 -13.04
CA SER A 190 -9.66 30.58 -11.86
C SER A 190 -8.93 31.85 -12.27
N GLY A 191 -9.28 32.99 -11.64
CA GLY A 191 -8.70 34.30 -11.93
C GLY A 191 -7.17 34.33 -11.88
N GLN A 192 -6.58 35.29 -12.59
CA GLN A 192 -5.14 35.42 -12.91
C GLN A 192 -4.14 35.29 -11.75
N ASN A 193 -4.57 35.26 -10.48
CA ASN A 193 -3.69 35.28 -9.30
C ASN A 193 -3.73 34.00 -8.41
N GLY A 194 -4.72 33.10 -8.57
CA GLY A 194 -4.68 31.75 -7.95
C GLY A 194 -3.43 30.91 -8.27
N PRO A 195 -2.76 31.10 -9.43
CA PRO A 195 -1.48 30.45 -9.74
C PRO A 195 -0.33 30.84 -8.82
N ILE A 196 -0.37 32.01 -8.17
CA ILE A 196 0.78 32.57 -7.44
C ILE A 196 0.95 31.88 -6.08
N LEU A 197 -0.09 31.86 -5.25
CA LEU A 197 -0.06 31.17 -3.94
C LEU A 197 0.32 29.69 -4.10
N PHE A 198 -0.24 29.04 -5.12
CA PHE A 198 0.07 27.66 -5.46
C PHE A 198 1.55 27.46 -5.81
N ALA A 199 2.12 28.36 -6.62
CA ALA A 199 3.52 28.30 -7.03
C ALA A 199 4.45 28.52 -5.82
N GLU A 200 4.14 29.48 -4.95
CA GLU A 200 4.92 29.77 -3.75
C GLU A 200 4.88 28.60 -2.75
N ILE A 201 3.70 28.00 -2.52
CA ILE A 201 3.59 26.79 -1.69
C ILE A 201 4.35 25.62 -2.32
N SER A 202 4.28 25.47 -3.64
CA SER A 202 5.01 24.44 -4.37
C SER A 202 6.54 24.61 -4.24
N MET A 203 7.03 25.86 -4.22
CA MET A 203 8.44 26.14 -3.95
C MET A 203 8.84 25.73 -2.53
N LEU A 204 8.02 26.07 -1.53
CA LEU A 204 8.26 25.64 -0.15
C LEU A 204 8.31 24.10 -0.01
N HIS A 205 7.46 23.37 -0.74
CA HIS A 205 7.52 21.92 -0.79
C HIS A 205 8.84 21.42 -1.39
N MET A 206 9.26 21.97 -2.53
CA MET A 206 10.54 21.62 -3.16
C MET A 206 11.72 21.83 -2.21
N GLU A 207 11.78 23.01 -1.57
CA GLU A 207 12.85 23.36 -0.63
C GLU A 207 12.85 22.43 0.58
N PHE A 208 11.67 22.11 1.13
CA PHE A 208 11.54 21.13 2.21
C PHE A 208 12.13 19.77 1.83
N PHE A 209 11.71 19.18 0.71
CA PHE A 209 12.19 17.84 0.34
C PHE A 209 13.67 17.84 -0.03
N GLN A 210 14.20 18.95 -0.58
CA GLN A 210 15.62 19.07 -0.83
C GLN A 210 16.41 19.14 0.50
N GLU A 211 15.95 19.93 1.48
CA GLU A 211 16.56 19.96 2.82
C GLU A 211 16.49 18.58 3.50
N VAL A 212 15.36 17.87 3.41
CA VAL A 212 15.23 16.48 3.91
C VAL A 212 16.26 15.56 3.24
N LEU A 213 16.39 15.65 1.91
CA LEU A 213 17.35 14.83 1.16
C LEU A 213 18.79 15.12 1.58
N ASP A 214 19.12 16.39 1.81
CA ASP A 214 20.45 16.82 2.25
C ASP A 214 20.77 16.35 3.68
N ILE A 215 19.80 16.41 4.60
CA ILE A 215 19.96 15.91 5.98
C ILE A 215 20.21 14.40 5.97
N ILE A 216 19.37 13.63 5.27
CA ILE A 216 19.56 12.18 5.12
C ILE A 216 20.90 11.90 4.43
N GLY A 217 21.21 12.63 3.36
CA GLY A 217 22.45 12.50 2.59
C GLY A 217 23.71 12.75 3.43
N LYS A 218 23.69 13.72 4.36
CA LYS A 218 24.80 13.95 5.30
C LYS A 218 25.01 12.75 6.22
N ARG A 219 23.94 12.16 6.75
CA ARG A 219 24.03 10.94 7.58
C ARG A 219 24.58 9.76 6.78
N VAL A 220 24.13 9.63 5.53
CA VAL A 220 24.62 8.61 4.58
C VAL A 220 26.14 8.76 4.35
N GLN A 221 26.62 9.99 4.08
CA GLN A 221 28.02 10.28 3.78
C GLN A 221 28.95 10.20 4.99
N GLN A 222 28.47 10.56 6.19
CA GLN A 222 29.25 10.48 7.43
C GLN A 222 29.75 9.07 7.73
N GLN A 223 29.08 8.05 7.21
CA GLN A 223 29.38 6.64 7.47
C GLN A 223 30.36 5.99 6.44
N GLN A 224 30.99 6.77 5.54
CA GLN A 224 32.05 6.40 4.56
C GLN A 224 31.93 5.04 3.82
N GLY A 225 31.93 5.08 2.48
CA GLY A 225 32.28 3.91 1.65
C GLY A 225 31.13 3.06 1.11
N ILE A 226 29.90 3.56 1.07
CA ILE A 226 28.69 2.82 0.63
C ILE A 226 28.85 2.19 -0.76
N ASP A 227 29.36 2.94 -1.74
CA ASP A 227 29.51 2.44 -3.10
C ASP A 227 30.56 1.33 -3.17
N ALA A 228 31.58 1.36 -2.31
CA ALA A 228 32.55 0.27 -2.20
C ALA A 228 31.98 -0.92 -1.39
N LEU A 229 31.14 -0.64 -0.39
CA LEU A 229 30.45 -1.65 0.42
C LEU A 229 29.50 -2.46 -0.45
N LEU A 230 28.49 -1.84 -1.07
CA LEU A 230 27.40 -2.52 -1.80
C LEU A 230 27.90 -3.35 -2.99
N ASN A 231 29.08 -3.04 -3.52
CA ASN A 231 29.71 -3.78 -4.61
C ASN A 231 30.58 -4.96 -4.15
N SER A 232 30.65 -5.24 -2.84
CA SER A 232 31.37 -6.39 -2.27
C SER A 232 30.40 -7.47 -1.77
N GLU A 233 30.81 -8.74 -1.79
CA GLU A 233 30.00 -9.87 -1.26
C GLU A 233 29.62 -9.70 0.22
N ARG A 234 30.40 -8.95 1.01
CA ARG A 234 30.12 -8.64 2.42
C ARG A 234 29.38 -7.32 2.62
N GLY A 235 29.17 -6.57 1.56
CA GLY A 235 28.59 -5.23 1.54
C GLY A 235 27.23 -5.12 2.20
N CYS A 236 26.36 -6.08 1.91
CA CYS A 236 24.99 -6.06 2.43
C CYS A 236 24.95 -6.31 3.95
N VAL A 237 25.88 -7.12 4.49
CA VAL A 237 25.98 -7.37 5.94
C VAL A 237 26.44 -6.12 6.66
N GLU A 238 27.48 -5.47 6.14
CA GLU A 238 27.98 -4.22 6.70
C GLU A 238 26.94 -3.09 6.56
N ALA A 239 26.25 -3.03 5.42
CA ALA A 239 25.16 -2.08 5.20
C ALA A 239 24.01 -2.26 6.21
N LYS A 240 23.65 -3.53 6.51
CA LYS A 240 22.68 -3.85 7.57
C LYS A 240 23.18 -3.36 8.93
N ASN A 241 24.43 -3.66 9.28
CA ASN A 241 24.99 -3.32 10.59
C ASN A 241 25.13 -1.81 10.82
N MET A 242 25.36 -1.04 9.76
CA MET A 242 25.44 0.43 9.80
C MET A 242 24.06 1.13 9.69
N GLY A 243 22.98 0.38 9.46
CA GLY A 243 21.62 0.91 9.31
C GLY A 243 21.28 1.47 7.93
N TYR A 244 22.15 1.28 6.94
CA TYR A 244 21.89 1.69 5.56
C TYR A 244 20.68 0.97 4.96
N ILE A 245 20.54 -0.31 5.29
CA ILE A 245 19.37 -1.14 5.01
C ILE A 245 18.91 -1.80 6.30
N SER A 246 17.62 -2.06 6.43
CA SER A 246 17.08 -2.76 7.61
C SER A 246 17.36 -4.27 7.55
N PRO A 247 17.34 -4.98 8.69
CA PRO A 247 17.41 -6.44 8.71
C PRO A 247 16.30 -7.12 7.87
N LYS A 248 15.12 -6.50 7.82
CA LYS A 248 13.99 -6.96 7.00
C LYS A 248 14.31 -6.87 5.51
N LEU A 249 14.84 -5.73 5.06
CA LEU A 249 15.23 -5.55 3.66
C LEU A 249 16.41 -6.46 3.28
N TYR A 250 17.37 -6.64 4.18
CA TYR A 250 18.47 -7.57 4.00
C TYR A 250 17.96 -9.00 3.75
N GLU A 251 17.05 -9.53 4.58
CA GLU A 251 16.47 -10.86 4.37
C GLU A 251 15.71 -10.95 3.05
N LEU A 252 14.96 -9.91 2.67
CA LEU A 252 14.28 -9.85 1.38
C LEU A 252 15.28 -9.94 0.21
N MET A 253 16.41 -9.22 0.30
CA MET A 253 17.47 -9.29 -0.70
C MET A 253 18.07 -10.70 -0.77
N GLN A 254 18.34 -11.36 0.38
CA GLN A 254 18.85 -12.74 0.39
C GLN A 254 17.87 -13.71 -0.27
N VAL A 255 16.57 -13.52 -0.08
CA VAL A 255 15.54 -14.30 -0.78
C VAL A 255 15.62 -14.09 -2.29
N PHE A 256 15.74 -12.85 -2.77
CA PHE A 256 15.91 -12.60 -4.21
C PHE A 256 17.20 -13.18 -4.78
N LEU A 257 18.30 -13.10 -4.03
CA LEU A 257 19.57 -13.73 -4.42
C LEU A 257 19.45 -15.25 -4.49
N SER A 258 18.66 -15.87 -3.61
CA SER A 258 18.40 -17.31 -3.67
C SER A 258 17.62 -17.75 -4.92
N PHE A 259 16.89 -16.83 -5.55
CA PHE A 259 16.19 -17.06 -6.81
C PHE A 259 16.99 -16.63 -8.04
N SER A 260 18.19 -16.08 -7.85
CA SER A 260 19.05 -15.58 -8.93
C SER A 260 19.73 -16.75 -9.67
N ASP A 261 18.90 -17.59 -10.28
CA ASP A 261 19.25 -18.27 -11.52
C ASP A 261 19.07 -17.23 -12.65
N PRO A 262 20.14 -16.87 -13.41
CA PRO A 262 20.12 -15.75 -14.37
C PRO A 262 19.00 -15.80 -15.42
N ASP A 263 18.42 -16.97 -15.66
CA ASP A 263 17.49 -17.22 -16.75
C ASP A 263 15.99 -17.09 -16.38
N ASN A 264 15.64 -16.90 -15.09
CA ASN A 264 14.24 -17.11 -14.65
C ASN A 264 13.68 -16.10 -13.63
N VAL A 265 14.00 -14.81 -13.71
CA VAL A 265 13.34 -13.82 -12.85
C VAL A 265 12.17 -13.13 -13.57
N ARG A 266 10.97 -13.72 -13.47
CA ARG A 266 9.68 -13.04 -13.74
C ARG A 266 8.99 -12.75 -12.42
N CYS A 267 9.31 -11.62 -11.79
CA CYS A 267 8.66 -11.21 -10.55
C CYS A 267 7.51 -10.23 -10.83
N LEU A 268 6.34 -10.52 -10.27
CA LEU A 268 5.30 -9.53 -9.99
C LEU A 268 5.40 -9.18 -8.50
N ILE A 269 5.68 -7.91 -8.21
CA ILE A 269 5.55 -7.34 -6.88
C ILE A 269 4.12 -6.80 -6.78
N ALA A 270 3.32 -7.38 -5.88
CA ALA A 270 1.97 -6.92 -5.57
C ALA A 270 1.90 -6.44 -4.12
#